data_AF-A0A7C4RS07-F1
#
_entry.id   AF-A0A7C4RS07-F1
#
_cell.length_a   1.000
_cell.length_b   1.000
_cell.length_c   1.000
_cell.angle_alpha   90.00
_cell.angle_beta   90.00
_cell.angle_gamma   90.00
#
_symmetry.space_group_name_H-M   'P 1'
#
loop_
_entity.id
_entity.type
_entity.pdbx_description
1 polymer ?
#
loop_
_entity_poly.entity_id
_entity_poly.type
_entity_poly.pdbx_seq_one_letter_code
_entity_poly.pdbx_strand_id
1 'polypeptide(L)'
;MESELNKFLAEGMKKYKEASRLMVLFGKTIEKELQDILKNRKEWGPFKPEKTKETKSTKYWHEYPALNAEIKGTIKDKQYTIRIGIIWYDSKDEYPYYTVQFAYEKPNNSIIDNFISYEPKGNLENLNDIGLKMYPDPNDFNLKRDFNLLLDEFIKIISK
;
A
#
# COMPACT_ATOMS: atom_id res chain seq x y z
N MET A 1 32.97 13.79 -30.39
CA MET A 1 32.28 12.51 -30.12
C MET A 1 32.76 11.84 -28.83
N GLU A 2 34.02 11.42 -28.70
CA GLU A 2 34.50 10.75 -27.48
C GLU A 2 34.41 11.65 -26.21
N SER A 3 34.68 12.95 -26.36
CA SER A 3 34.56 13.93 -25.26
C SER A 3 33.12 14.24 -24.84
N GLU A 4 32.14 14.15 -25.75
CA GLU A 4 30.72 14.38 -25.44
C GLU A 4 30.08 13.14 -24.83
N LEU A 5 30.42 11.95 -25.33
CA LEU A 5 30.01 10.69 -24.75
C LEU A 5 30.54 10.55 -23.31
N ASN A 6 31.82 10.88 -23.08
CA ASN A 6 32.40 10.83 -21.73
C ASN A 6 31.74 11.83 -20.77
N LYS A 7 31.35 13.03 -21.26
CA LYS A 7 30.58 13.99 -20.46
C LYS A 7 29.18 13.46 -20.12
N PHE A 8 28.47 12.92 -21.11
CA PHE A 8 27.15 12.31 -20.92
C PHE A 8 27.20 11.15 -19.92
N LEU A 9 28.17 10.24 -20.06
CA LEU A 9 28.34 9.11 -19.14
C LEU A 9 28.69 9.58 -17.73
N ALA A 10 29.60 10.55 -17.57
CA ALA A 10 29.97 11.07 -16.26
C ALA A 10 28.78 11.74 -15.55
N GLU A 11 27.99 12.55 -16.27
CA GLU A 11 26.79 13.16 -15.73
C GLU A 11 25.72 12.11 -15.41
N GLY A 12 25.50 11.15 -16.32
CA GLY A 12 24.58 10.04 -16.13
C GLY A 12 24.89 9.22 -14.89
N MET A 13 26.17 8.86 -14.66
CA MET A 13 26.60 8.14 -13.46
C MET A 13 26.32 8.92 -12.16
N LYS A 14 26.53 10.24 -12.18
CA LYS A 14 26.23 11.11 -11.03
C LYS A 14 24.73 11.18 -10.77
N LYS A 15 23.93 11.45 -11.80
CA LYS A 15 22.46 11.53 -11.71
C LYS A 15 21.84 10.21 -11.29
N TYR A 16 22.36 9.09 -11.81
CA TYR A 16 21.92 7.75 -11.41
C TYR A 16 22.14 7.50 -9.92
N LYS A 17 23.32 7.86 -9.37
CA LYS A 17 23.61 7.73 -7.94
C LYS A 17 22.71 8.61 -7.09
N GLU A 18 22.49 9.86 -7.51
CA GLU A 18 21.60 10.81 -6.83
C GLU A 18 20.14 10.30 -6.81
N ALA A 19 19.61 9.90 -7.96
CA ALA A 19 18.27 9.34 -8.09
C ALA A 19 18.10 8.06 -7.27
N SER A 20 19.08 7.14 -7.34
CA SER A 20 19.05 5.90 -6.56
C SER A 20 18.99 6.17 -5.05
N ARG A 21 19.77 7.14 -4.56
CA ARG A 21 19.75 7.53 -3.15
C ARG A 21 18.39 8.13 -2.76
N LEU A 22 17.83 8.99 -3.60
CA LEU A 22 16.53 9.61 -3.37
C LEU A 22 15.42 8.55 -3.33
N MET A 23 15.39 7.61 -4.28
CA MET A 23 14.43 6.51 -4.33
C MET A 23 14.48 5.64 -3.07
N VAL A 24 15.69 5.29 -2.60
CA VAL A 24 15.86 4.51 -1.38
C VAL A 24 15.35 5.27 -0.14
N LEU A 25 15.65 6.57 -0.05
CA LEU A 25 15.20 7.39 1.08
C LEU A 25 13.68 7.58 1.06
N PHE A 26 13.12 7.87 -0.11
CA PHE A 26 11.68 7.99 -0.34
C PHE A 26 10.97 6.70 0.07
N GLY A 27 11.39 5.55 -0.47
CA GLY A 27 10.81 4.25 -0.14
C GLY A 27 10.81 3.97 1.37
N LYS A 28 11.95 4.13 2.04
CA LYS A 28 12.05 3.95 3.50
C LYS A 28 11.14 4.88 4.29
N THR A 29 11.00 6.13 3.85
CA THR A 29 10.17 7.13 4.52
C THR A 29 8.71 6.75 4.41
N ILE A 30 8.23 6.45 3.20
CA ILE A 30 6.85 6.03 2.95
C ILE A 30 6.54 4.73 3.70
N GLU A 31 7.39 3.72 3.63
CA GLU A 31 7.18 2.45 4.33
C GLU A 31 7.07 2.63 5.84
N LYS A 32 7.87 3.54 6.43
CA LYS A 32 7.76 3.91 7.83
C LYS A 32 6.41 4.57 8.15
N GLU A 33 5.98 5.53 7.34
CA GLU A 33 4.68 6.20 7.51
C GLU A 33 3.51 5.21 7.42
N LEU A 34 3.53 4.30 6.44
CA LEU A 34 2.55 3.22 6.31
C LEU A 34 2.53 2.32 7.56
N GLN A 35 3.71 1.93 8.04
CA GLN A 35 3.83 1.11 9.24
C GLN A 35 3.32 1.84 10.49
N ASP A 36 3.55 3.14 10.60
CA ASP A 36 3.06 3.97 11.71
C ASP A 36 1.54 4.17 11.65
N ILE A 37 0.94 4.26 10.46
CA ILE A 37 -0.52 4.25 10.28
C ILE A 37 -1.12 2.95 10.84
N LEU A 38 -0.54 1.80 10.50
CA LEU A 38 -1.02 0.50 11.01
C LEU A 38 -0.85 0.37 12.53
N LYS A 39 0.33 0.73 13.07
CA LYS A 39 0.62 0.60 14.51
C LYS A 39 -0.25 1.50 15.39
N ASN A 40 -0.54 2.71 14.93
CA ASN A 40 -1.26 3.70 15.73
C ASN A 40 -2.78 3.59 15.59
N ARG A 41 -3.29 2.72 14.71
CA ARG A 41 -4.71 2.48 14.57
C ARG A 41 -5.28 1.76 15.78
N LYS A 42 -6.33 2.34 16.37
CA LYS A 42 -7.00 1.82 17.58
C LYS A 42 -8.17 0.90 17.26
N GLU A 43 -8.97 1.26 16.25
CA GLU A 43 -10.21 0.56 15.91
C GLU A 43 -9.99 -0.42 14.75
N TRP A 44 -10.02 -1.72 15.03
CA TRP A 44 -9.81 -2.77 14.03
C TRP A 44 -11.04 -3.64 13.77
N GLY A 45 -12.18 -3.33 14.42
CA GLY A 45 -13.37 -4.17 14.36
C GLY A 45 -13.09 -5.59 14.83
N PRO A 46 -13.43 -6.64 14.05
CA PRO A 46 -13.19 -8.03 14.43
C PRO A 46 -11.73 -8.48 14.28
N PHE A 47 -10.88 -7.69 13.61
CA PHE A 47 -9.45 -7.98 13.49
C PHE A 47 -8.72 -7.59 14.78
N LYS A 48 -7.98 -8.53 15.35
CA LYS A 48 -7.16 -8.30 16.55
C LYS A 48 -5.69 -8.25 16.14
N PRO A 49 -5.07 -7.08 16.01
CA PRO A 49 -3.68 -6.98 15.61
C PRO A 49 -2.77 -7.64 16.65
N GLU A 50 -1.81 -8.42 16.19
CA GLU A 50 -0.71 -8.91 16.99
C GLU A 50 0.35 -7.82 17.14
N LYS A 51 1.15 -7.88 18.21
CA LYS A 51 2.36 -7.07 18.31
C LYS A 51 3.35 -7.55 17.24
N THR A 52 3.33 -6.93 16.08
CA THR A 52 4.25 -7.27 15.00
C THR A 52 5.59 -6.55 15.15
N LYS A 53 6.68 -7.27 14.83
CA LYS A 53 7.93 -6.61 14.39
C LYS A 53 7.64 -5.91 13.07
N GLU A 54 8.27 -4.77 12.81
CA GLU A 54 8.11 -4.03 11.56
C GLU A 54 8.25 -4.98 10.36
N THR A 55 7.16 -5.12 9.60
CA THR A 55 7.14 -6.02 8.46
C THR A 55 7.81 -5.27 7.31
N LYS A 56 8.98 -5.75 6.87
CA LYS A 56 9.71 -5.15 5.75
C LYS A 56 8.86 -5.27 4.49
N SER A 57 8.70 -4.16 3.79
CA SER A 57 8.07 -4.08 2.47
C SER A 57 8.63 -5.12 1.50
N THR A 58 7.73 -5.81 0.80
CA THR A 58 8.10 -6.75 -0.25
C THR A 58 8.21 -5.99 -1.58
N LYS A 59 9.39 -6.00 -2.20
CA LYS A 59 9.58 -5.48 -3.56
C LYS A 59 9.05 -6.51 -4.55
N TYR A 60 7.78 -6.40 -4.93
CA TYR A 60 7.12 -7.42 -5.74
C TYR A 60 7.20 -7.16 -7.26
N TRP A 61 7.49 -5.93 -7.69
CA TRP A 61 7.45 -5.55 -9.10
C TRP A 61 8.72 -4.79 -9.50
N HIS A 62 9.47 -5.32 -10.48
CA HIS A 62 10.73 -4.73 -10.95
C HIS A 62 10.51 -3.52 -11.87
N GLU A 63 9.36 -3.46 -12.54
CA GLU A 63 9.03 -2.43 -13.54
C GLU A 63 8.28 -1.23 -12.94
N TYR A 64 7.57 -1.44 -11.82
CA TYR A 64 6.77 -0.40 -11.16
C TYR A 64 7.02 -0.41 -9.65
N PRO A 65 7.21 0.76 -9.03
CA PRO A 65 7.38 0.82 -7.59
C PRO A 65 6.10 0.34 -6.88
N ALA A 66 6.30 -0.49 -5.85
CA ALA A 66 5.28 -0.88 -4.91
C ALA A 66 5.86 -0.76 -3.50
N LEU A 67 5.23 0.07 -2.68
CA LEU A 67 5.63 0.31 -1.29
C LEU A 67 4.50 -0.18 -0.40
N ASN A 68 4.80 -0.99 0.60
CA ASN A 68 3.77 -1.61 1.44
C ASN A 68 4.19 -1.73 2.89
N ALA A 69 3.20 -1.86 3.75
CA ALA A 69 3.35 -2.27 5.14
C ALA A 69 2.29 -3.31 5.48
N GLU A 70 2.60 -4.17 6.44
CA GLU A 70 1.74 -5.29 6.82
C GLU A 70 1.55 -5.35 8.33
N ILE A 71 0.37 -5.79 8.74
CA ILE A 71 0.05 -6.11 10.12
C ILE A 71 -0.61 -7.49 10.19
N LYS A 72 -0.07 -8.33 11.07
CA LYS A 72 -0.62 -9.65 11.38
C LYS A 72 -1.63 -9.53 12.50
N GLY A 73 -2.62 -10.39 12.48
CA GLY A 73 -3.64 -10.45 13.52
C GLY A 73 -4.58 -11.62 13.32
N THR A 74 -5.64 -11.65 14.12
CA THR A 74 -6.62 -12.72 14.07
C THR A 74 -8.03 -12.20 13.85
N ILE A 75 -8.85 -12.97 13.13
CA ILE A 75 -10.30 -12.81 13.03
C ILE A 75 -10.90 -14.17 13.36
N LYS A 76 -11.72 -14.26 14.43
CA LYS A 76 -12.33 -15.52 14.90
C LYS A 76 -11.29 -16.67 14.99
N ASP A 77 -10.18 -16.40 15.66
CA ASP A 77 -9.06 -17.34 15.90
C ASP A 77 -8.28 -17.83 14.68
N LYS A 78 -8.61 -17.35 13.48
CA LYS A 78 -7.80 -17.56 12.26
C LYS A 78 -6.86 -16.39 12.05
N GLN A 79 -5.60 -16.71 11.76
CA GLN A 79 -4.57 -15.71 11.48
C GLN A 79 -4.74 -15.13 10.07
N TYR A 80 -4.54 -13.83 9.97
CA TYR A 80 -4.59 -13.08 8.72
C TYR A 80 -3.48 -12.02 8.71
N THR A 81 -3.00 -11.71 7.51
CA THR A 81 -2.16 -10.54 7.28
C THR A 81 -2.91 -9.50 6.46
N ILE A 82 -3.07 -8.29 7.01
CA ILE A 82 -3.57 -7.12 6.29
C ILE A 82 -2.37 -6.36 5.74
N ARG A 83 -2.38 -6.07 4.44
CA ARG A 83 -1.38 -5.24 3.76
C ARG A 83 -2.03 -3.94 3.33
N ILE A 84 -1.38 -2.82 3.63
CA ILE A 84 -1.63 -1.55 2.94
C ILE A 84 -0.49 -1.24 1.98
N GLY A 85 -0.80 -0.65 0.83
CA GLY A 85 0.22 -0.41 -0.19
C GLY A 85 -0.06 0.79 -1.08
N ILE A 86 1.02 1.36 -1.61
CA ILE A 86 1.02 2.37 -2.67
C ILE A 86 1.58 1.70 -3.92
N ILE A 87 0.80 1.70 -5.00
CA ILE A 87 1.08 0.92 -6.21
C ILE A 87 1.01 1.81 -7.45
N TRP A 88 2.06 1.75 -8.26
CA TRP A 88 2.13 2.42 -9.57
C TRP A 88 1.78 1.50 -10.74
N TYR A 89 1.83 0.18 -10.55
CA TYR A 89 1.44 -0.78 -11.59
C TYR A 89 -0.06 -0.63 -11.91
N ASP A 90 -0.39 -0.39 -13.17
CA ASP A 90 -1.77 -0.17 -13.64
C ASP A 90 -2.45 1.05 -12.98
N SER A 91 -1.65 2.05 -12.63
CA SER A 91 -2.18 3.37 -12.31
C SER A 91 -2.74 4.01 -13.57
N LYS A 92 -3.92 4.64 -13.46
CA LYS A 92 -4.61 5.29 -14.60
C LYS A 92 -3.80 6.48 -15.14
N ASP A 93 -2.96 7.06 -14.28
CA ASP A 93 -2.09 8.20 -14.52
C ASP A 93 -0.70 7.94 -13.92
N GLU A 94 0.24 8.89 -13.99
CA GLU A 94 1.56 8.76 -13.36
C GLU A 94 1.53 8.74 -11.80
N TYR A 95 0.34 8.90 -11.21
CA TYR A 95 0.12 8.94 -9.77
C TYR A 95 -0.33 7.57 -9.23
N PRO A 96 0.20 7.11 -8.08
CA PRO A 96 -0.17 5.79 -7.56
C PRO A 96 -1.61 5.74 -7.06
N TYR A 97 -2.14 4.52 -6.98
CA TYR A 97 -3.29 4.23 -6.13
C TYR A 97 -2.86 3.59 -4.81
N TYR A 98 -3.74 3.71 -3.81
CA TYR A 98 -3.57 3.12 -2.49
C TYR A 98 -4.40 1.86 -2.37
N THR A 99 -3.94 0.89 -1.58
CA THR A 99 -4.63 -0.40 -1.39
C THR A 99 -4.66 -0.80 0.07
N VAL A 100 -5.71 -1.54 0.44
CA VAL A 100 -5.78 -2.35 1.66
C VAL A 100 -6.39 -3.70 1.29
N GLN A 101 -5.75 -4.80 1.69
CA GLN A 101 -6.22 -6.14 1.36
C GLN A 101 -5.69 -7.20 2.32
N PHE A 102 -6.31 -8.38 2.28
CA PHE A 102 -5.69 -9.60 2.80
C PHE A 102 -4.50 -9.99 1.91
N ALA A 103 -3.32 -10.21 2.50
CA ALA A 103 -2.06 -10.31 1.75
C ALA A 103 -1.72 -11.72 1.24
N TYR A 104 -1.94 -12.74 2.08
CA TYR A 104 -1.51 -14.12 1.80
C TYR A 104 -2.68 -15.11 1.89
N GLU A 105 -3.54 -14.93 2.88
CA GLU A 105 -4.67 -15.82 3.12
C GLU A 105 -5.96 -15.20 2.59
N LYS A 106 -6.70 -15.94 1.74
CA LYS A 106 -8.07 -15.56 1.41
C LYS A 106 -8.95 -15.62 2.68
N PRO A 107 -9.79 -14.60 2.91
CA PRO A 107 -10.76 -14.65 4.00
C PRO A 107 -11.83 -15.71 3.73
N ASN A 108 -12.68 -15.98 4.71
CA ASN A 108 -13.78 -16.94 4.52
C ASN A 108 -14.84 -16.38 3.54
N ASN A 109 -15.71 -17.24 3.02
CA ASN A 109 -16.71 -16.86 2.01
C ASN A 109 -17.62 -15.71 2.48
N SER A 110 -18.01 -15.69 3.76
CA SER A 110 -18.84 -14.59 4.28
C SER A 110 -18.16 -13.22 4.15
N ILE A 111 -16.87 -13.12 4.43
CA ILE A 111 -16.11 -11.87 4.25
C ILE A 111 -15.94 -11.56 2.75
N ILE A 112 -15.70 -12.58 1.91
CA ILE A 112 -15.60 -12.40 0.46
C ILE A 112 -16.92 -11.85 -0.09
N ASP A 113 -18.05 -12.42 0.31
CA ASP A 113 -19.39 -11.97 -0.09
C ASP A 113 -19.64 -10.51 0.32
N ASN A 114 -19.10 -10.08 1.47
CA ASN A 114 -19.15 -8.69 1.91
C ASN A 114 -18.35 -7.74 0.98
N PHE A 115 -17.21 -8.18 0.41
CA PHE A 115 -16.47 -7.42 -0.60
C PHE A 115 -17.19 -7.41 -1.94
N ILE A 116 -17.70 -8.56 -2.39
CA ILE A 116 -18.43 -8.67 -3.67
C ILE A 116 -19.68 -7.78 -3.67
N SER A 117 -20.40 -7.74 -2.54
CA SER A 117 -21.60 -6.89 -2.38
C SER A 117 -21.31 -5.44 -1.97
N TYR A 118 -20.03 -5.07 -1.79
CA TYR A 118 -19.67 -3.70 -1.47
C TYR A 118 -19.85 -2.80 -2.68
N GLU A 119 -20.69 -1.78 -2.54
CA GLU A 119 -20.84 -0.69 -3.51
C GLU A 119 -19.86 0.44 -3.15
N PRO A 120 -18.79 0.65 -3.95
CA PRO A 120 -17.80 1.66 -3.63
C PRO A 120 -18.38 3.08 -3.70
N LYS A 121 -17.89 3.96 -2.82
CA LYS A 121 -18.25 5.38 -2.80
C LYS A 121 -17.06 6.24 -3.17
N GLY A 122 -17.31 7.29 -3.94
CA GLY A 122 -16.28 8.28 -4.29
C GLY A 122 -15.16 7.67 -5.14
N ASN A 123 -13.92 7.78 -4.65
CA ASN A 123 -12.70 7.33 -5.34
C ASN A 123 -12.24 5.92 -4.95
N LEU A 124 -13.12 5.14 -4.30
CA LEU A 124 -12.87 3.76 -3.91
C LEU A 124 -13.28 2.79 -5.01
N GLU A 125 -12.57 1.67 -5.13
CA GLU A 125 -12.92 0.54 -5.98
C GLU A 125 -12.63 -0.78 -5.24
N ASN A 126 -13.35 -1.85 -5.58
CA ASN A 126 -13.04 -3.19 -5.10
C ASN A 126 -11.70 -3.67 -5.67
N LEU A 127 -10.94 -4.41 -4.85
CA LEU A 127 -9.67 -5.02 -5.24
C LEU A 127 -9.75 -6.54 -5.07
N ASN A 128 -10.04 -7.23 -6.18
CA ASN A 128 -10.01 -8.70 -6.30
C ASN A 128 -10.76 -9.46 -5.19
N ASP A 129 -11.92 -8.93 -4.77
CA ASP A 129 -12.82 -9.50 -3.76
C ASP A 129 -12.23 -9.70 -2.35
N ILE A 130 -11.03 -9.16 -2.09
CA ILE A 130 -10.31 -9.33 -0.81
C ILE A 130 -9.75 -8.02 -0.25
N GLY A 131 -10.12 -6.90 -0.84
CA GLY A 131 -9.59 -5.61 -0.48
C GLY A 131 -10.25 -4.46 -1.22
N LEU A 132 -9.72 -3.28 -0.97
CA LEU A 132 -10.11 -2.03 -1.60
C LEU A 132 -8.90 -1.33 -2.17
N LYS A 133 -9.12 -0.55 -3.23
CA LYS A 133 -8.17 0.43 -3.73
C LYS A 133 -8.80 1.83 -3.78
N MET A 134 -7.95 2.85 -3.68
CA MET A 134 -8.33 4.26 -3.72
C MET A 134 -7.42 5.01 -4.70
N TYR A 135 -8.00 5.84 -5.56
CA TYR A 135 -7.25 6.80 -6.38
C TYR A 135 -7.22 8.18 -5.67
N PRO A 136 -6.11 8.55 -5.00
CA PRO A 136 -5.98 9.84 -4.33
C PRO A 136 -5.92 11.01 -5.33
N ASP A 137 -6.27 12.22 -4.88
CA ASP A 137 -6.07 13.44 -5.67
C ASP A 137 -4.57 13.81 -5.70
N PRO A 138 -3.92 13.88 -6.88
CA PRO A 138 -2.51 14.26 -6.99
C PRO A 138 -2.18 15.64 -6.42
N ASN A 139 -3.18 16.54 -6.31
CA ASN A 139 -3.01 17.91 -5.81
C ASN A 139 -3.27 18.05 -4.30
N ASP A 140 -3.74 17.00 -3.63
CA ASP A 140 -4.07 16.99 -2.19
C ASP A 140 -3.49 15.76 -1.50
N PHE A 141 -2.15 15.64 -1.53
CA PHE A 141 -1.43 14.51 -0.96
C PHE A 141 -1.57 14.43 0.58
N ASN A 142 -2.21 13.38 1.08
CA ASN A 142 -2.30 13.12 2.53
C ASN A 142 -2.46 11.63 2.86
N LEU A 143 -1.33 10.91 2.94
CA LEU A 143 -1.31 9.47 3.25
C LEU A 143 -2.12 9.10 4.49
N LYS A 144 -1.97 9.86 5.57
CA LYS A 144 -2.63 9.53 6.84
C LYS A 144 -4.15 9.64 6.72
N ARG A 145 -4.66 10.70 6.10
CA ARG A 145 -6.10 10.86 5.86
C ARG A 145 -6.61 9.73 4.97
N ASP A 146 -5.96 9.52 3.84
CA ASP A 146 -6.44 8.65 2.77
C ASP A 146 -6.41 7.17 3.20
N PHE A 147 -5.33 6.72 3.86
CA PHE A 147 -5.28 5.36 4.40
C PHE A 147 -6.23 5.14 5.58
N ASN A 148 -6.49 6.15 6.43
CA ASN A 148 -7.48 5.99 7.49
C ASN A 148 -8.89 5.81 6.90
N LEU A 149 -9.26 6.60 5.89
CA LEU A 149 -10.52 6.40 5.15
C LEU A 149 -10.61 5.00 4.54
N LEU A 150 -9.55 4.58 3.85
CA LEU A 150 -9.48 3.27 3.20
C LEU A 150 -9.57 2.10 4.22
N LEU A 151 -8.88 2.22 5.36
CA LEU A 151 -8.94 1.26 6.47
C LEU A 151 -10.31 1.24 7.15
N ASP A 152 -10.95 2.39 7.33
CA ASP A 152 -12.29 2.48 7.92
C ASP A 152 -13.31 1.73 7.06
N GLU A 153 -13.29 1.93 5.74
CA GLU A 153 -14.18 1.20 4.83
C GLU A 153 -13.86 -0.31 4.80
N PHE A 154 -12.58 -0.68 4.74
CA PHE A 154 -12.18 -2.09 4.83
C PHE A 154 -12.67 -2.75 6.12
N ILE A 155 -12.57 -2.07 7.26
CA ILE A 155 -13.02 -2.60 8.55
C ILE A 155 -14.54 -2.73 8.59
N LYS A 156 -15.30 -1.77 8.03
CA LYS A 156 -16.75 -1.91 7.90
C LYS A 156 -17.14 -3.17 7.13
N ILE A 157 -16.43 -3.48 6.04
CA ILE A 157 -16.71 -4.67 5.21
C ILE A 157 -16.47 -5.97 6.00
N ILE A 158 -15.33 -6.09 6.69
CA ILE A 158 -15.01 -7.32 7.43
C ILE A 158 -15.82 -7.47 8.73
N SER A 159 -16.50 -6.40 9.19
CA SER A 159 -17.32 -6.38 10.41
C SER A 159 -18.78 -6.77 10.20
N LYS A 160 -19.23 -6.87 8.94
CA LYS A 160 -20.57 -7.36 8.58
C LYS A 160 -20.66 -8.87 8.82
#